data_AF-A0A2I0WK68-F1
#
_entry.id   AF-A0A2I0WK68-F1
#
_cell.length_a   1.000
_cell.length_b   1.000
_cell.length_c   1.000
_cell.angle_alpha   90.00
_cell.angle_beta   90.00
_cell.angle_gamma   90.00
#
_symmetry.space_group_name_H-M   'P 1'
#
loop_
_entity.id
_entity.type
_entity.pdbx_description
1 polymer ?
#
loop_
_entity_poly.entity_id
_entity_poly.type
_entity_poly.pdbx_seq_one_letter_code
_entity_poly.pdbx_strand_id
1 'polypeptide(L)'
;MMFHGGLKTADMLALRGIMVPRLCPFCHADLESNTHLYFECIYTFDIAKRLFPWMNNLFMRPNFYQVFDSIFEQGFDIKTRNNYLLIASAMIYYVWRARNDRRFGNTIDSKATIIAKIKKAVLIKALRWKK
;
A
#
# COMPACT_ATOMS: atom_id res chain seq x y z
N MET A 1 3.41 1.79 12.12
CA MET A 1 1.97 1.48 12.16
C MET A 1 1.67 0.10 11.56
N MET A 2 2.02 -0.17 10.30
CA MET A 2 1.78 -1.48 9.69
C MET A 2 2.63 -2.62 10.30
N PHE A 3 3.92 -2.38 10.54
CA PHE A 3 4.85 -3.38 11.08
C PHE A 3 4.55 -3.90 12.49
N HIS A 4 3.69 -3.22 13.24
CA HIS A 4 3.25 -3.66 14.58
C HIS A 4 1.84 -4.25 14.56
N GLY A 5 1.33 -4.67 13.39
CA GLY A 5 -0.05 -5.14 13.27
C GLY A 5 -1.09 -4.05 13.56
N GLY A 6 -0.70 -2.77 13.47
CA GLY A 6 -1.56 -1.64 13.80
C GLY A 6 -2.65 -1.37 12.75
N LEU A 7 -2.59 -2.04 11.60
CA LEU A 7 -3.66 -1.94 10.61
C LEU A 7 -4.81 -2.86 10.98
N LYS A 8 -6.01 -2.29 11.02
CA LYS A 8 -7.27 -2.98 11.31
C LYS A 8 -7.80 -3.74 10.08
N THR A 9 -7.02 -4.72 9.62
CA THR A 9 -7.41 -5.70 8.60
C THR A 9 -8.45 -6.69 9.16
N ALA A 10 -9.10 -7.48 8.31
CA ALA A 10 -10.20 -8.37 8.73
C ALA A 10 -9.76 -9.38 9.80
N ASP A 11 -8.59 -10.00 9.61
CA ASP A 11 -7.89 -10.84 10.60
C ASP A 11 -7.72 -10.13 11.96
N MET A 12 -7.20 -8.89 11.95
CA MET A 12 -6.94 -8.10 13.15
C MET A 12 -8.21 -7.55 13.82
N LEU A 13 -9.32 -7.47 13.09
CA LEU A 13 -10.64 -7.14 13.64
C LEU A 13 -11.29 -8.38 14.26
N ALA A 14 -11.17 -9.54 13.62
CA ALA A 14 -11.67 -10.81 14.13
C ALA A 14 -10.99 -11.17 15.47
N LEU A 15 -9.67 -10.96 15.60
CA LEU A 15 -8.95 -11.12 16.88
C LEU A 15 -9.48 -10.21 18.00
N ARG A 16 -10.18 -9.13 17.65
CA ARG A 16 -10.82 -8.21 18.60
C ARG A 16 -12.33 -8.43 18.75
N GLY A 17 -12.84 -9.56 18.25
CA GLY A 17 -14.28 -9.90 18.30
C GLY A 17 -15.16 -9.15 17.30
N ILE A 18 -14.58 -8.38 16.39
CA ILE A 18 -15.34 -7.63 15.37
C ILE A 18 -15.40 -8.48 14.09
N MET A 19 -16.58 -9.06 13.84
CA MET A 19 -16.82 -9.89 12.66
C MET A 19 -17.08 -9.02 11.44
N VAL A 20 -16.19 -9.12 10.45
CA VAL A 20 -16.33 -8.49 9.13
C VAL A 20 -16.18 -9.57 8.05
N PRO A 21 -16.66 -9.34 6.82
CA PRO A 21 -16.42 -10.25 5.71
C PRO A 21 -14.93 -10.58 5.62
N ARG A 22 -14.57 -11.86 5.52
CA ARG A 22 -13.14 -12.24 5.53
C ARG A 22 -12.49 -12.07 4.17
N LEU A 23 -13.28 -11.94 3.10
CA LEU A 23 -12.77 -11.73 1.75
C LEU A 23 -12.19 -10.32 1.58
N CYS A 24 -11.12 -10.23 0.80
CA CYS A 24 -10.48 -8.98 0.43
C CYS A 24 -11.45 -8.10 -0.39
N PRO A 25 -11.67 -6.83 0.01
CA PRO A 25 -12.59 -5.92 -0.69
C PRO A 25 -12.03 -5.36 -2.00
N PHE A 26 -10.82 -5.80 -2.40
CA PHE A 26 -10.20 -5.41 -3.66
C PHE A 26 -10.32 -6.50 -4.73
N CYS A 27 -9.86 -7.72 -4.43
CA CYS A 27 -9.90 -8.83 -5.40
C CYS A 27 -11.13 -9.72 -5.25
N HIS A 28 -11.81 -9.71 -4.10
CA HIS A 28 -12.93 -10.60 -3.78
C HIS A 28 -12.63 -12.12 -3.93
N ALA A 29 -11.36 -12.51 -4.01
CA ALA A 29 -10.93 -13.88 -4.25
C ALA A 29 -10.33 -14.55 -2.99
N ASP A 30 -9.45 -13.84 -2.29
CA ASP A 30 -8.71 -14.39 -1.14
C ASP A 30 -9.12 -13.72 0.18
N LEU A 31 -8.68 -14.34 1.28
CA LEU A 31 -8.87 -13.80 2.63
C LEU A 31 -8.03 -12.54 2.84
N GLU A 32 -8.63 -11.55 3.49
CA GLU A 32 -7.98 -10.30 3.82
C GLU A 32 -7.03 -10.47 5.02
N SER A 33 -5.74 -10.52 4.71
CA SER A 33 -4.64 -10.35 5.67
C SER A 33 -3.77 -9.16 5.29
N ASN A 34 -2.88 -8.71 6.18
CA ASN A 34 -1.90 -7.69 5.82
C ASN A 34 -1.00 -8.12 4.64
N THR A 35 -0.57 -9.39 4.63
CA THR A 35 0.23 -9.96 3.54
C THR A 35 -0.53 -9.92 2.23
N HIS A 36 -1.79 -10.38 2.24
CA HIS A 36 -2.61 -10.37 1.05
C HIS A 36 -2.85 -8.95 0.55
N LEU A 37 -3.27 -8.04 1.44
CA LEU A 37 -3.66 -6.68 1.10
C LEU A 37 -2.57 -5.92 0.33
N TYR A 38 -1.31 -6.12 0.69
CA TYR A 38 -0.19 -5.35 0.13
C TYR A 38 0.65 -6.10 -0.91
N PHE A 39 0.64 -7.44 -0.95
CA PHE A 39 1.56 -8.21 -1.81
C PHE A 39 0.87 -9.21 -2.72
N GLU A 40 -0.05 -10.00 -2.18
CA GLU A 40 -0.69 -11.06 -2.97
C GLU A 40 -1.86 -10.51 -3.78
N CYS A 41 -2.55 -9.50 -3.26
CA CYS A 41 -3.68 -8.88 -3.92
C CYS A 41 -3.26 -8.27 -5.26
N ILE A 42 -3.80 -8.81 -6.36
CA ILE A 42 -3.49 -8.35 -7.72
C ILE A 42 -3.80 -6.86 -7.91
N TYR A 43 -4.84 -6.36 -7.24
CA TYR A 43 -5.25 -4.97 -7.30
C TYR A 43 -4.19 -4.03 -6.71
N THR A 44 -3.70 -4.34 -5.50
CA THR A 44 -2.70 -3.52 -4.81
C THR A 44 -1.31 -3.69 -5.44
N PHE A 45 -0.98 -4.89 -5.91
CA PHE A 45 0.28 -5.15 -6.59
C PHE A 45 0.41 -4.34 -7.90
N ASP A 46 -0.67 -4.17 -8.66
CA ASP A 46 -0.70 -3.28 -9.81
C ASP A 46 -0.45 -1.81 -9.45
N ILE A 47 -0.93 -1.37 -8.30
CA ILE A 47 -0.64 -0.03 -7.77
C ILE A 47 0.85 0.07 -7.43
N ALA A 48 1.41 -0.93 -6.76
CA ALA A 48 2.83 -0.99 -6.40
C ALA A 48 3.74 -0.91 -7.65
N LYS A 49 3.50 -1.74 -8.67
CA LYS A 49 4.27 -1.73 -9.94
C LYS A 49 4.25 -0.38 -10.66
N ARG A 50 3.17 0.38 -10.52
CA ARG A 50 3.05 1.73 -11.10
C ARG A 50 3.77 2.82 -10.29
N LEU A 51 4.04 2.57 -9.02
CA LEU A 51 4.77 3.47 -8.12
C LEU A 51 6.26 3.17 -8.06
N PHE A 52 6.63 1.89 -8.22
CA PHE A 52 8.01 1.38 -8.16
C PHE A 52 8.35 0.64 -9.46
N PRO A 53 8.95 1.32 -10.46
CA PRO A 53 9.17 0.76 -11.78
C PRO A 53 10.01 -0.53 -11.80
N TRP A 54 10.99 -0.65 -10.89
CA TRP A 54 11.86 -1.83 -10.77
C TRP A 54 11.11 -3.10 -10.34
N MET A 55 9.92 -2.97 -9.75
CA MET A 55 9.10 -4.14 -9.39
C MET A 55 8.58 -4.90 -10.61
N ASN A 56 8.59 -4.32 -11.81
CA ASN A 56 8.20 -5.03 -13.03
C ASN A 56 9.21 -6.13 -13.43
N ASN A 57 10.43 -6.07 -12.90
CA ASN A 57 11.49 -7.03 -13.20
C ASN A 57 11.60 -8.14 -12.15
N LEU A 58 10.71 -8.15 -11.14
CA LEU A 58 10.72 -9.16 -10.08
C LEU A 58 9.93 -10.39 -10.52
N PHE A 59 10.59 -11.55 -10.51
CA PHE A 59 9.97 -12.84 -10.83
C PHE A 59 8.94 -13.28 -9.78
N MET A 60 9.14 -12.88 -8.52
CA MET A 60 8.24 -13.17 -7.40
C MET A 60 7.67 -11.87 -6.83
N ARG A 61 6.48 -11.96 -6.25
CA ARG A 61 5.88 -10.83 -5.52
C ARG A 61 6.65 -10.62 -4.23
N PRO A 62 7.38 -9.51 -4.06
CA PRO A 62 8.15 -9.28 -2.85
C PRO A 62 7.19 -9.11 -1.68
N ASN A 63 7.64 -9.41 -0.46
CA ASN A 63 6.94 -9.00 0.75
C ASN A 63 7.22 -7.53 1.09
N PHE A 64 6.65 -7.02 2.18
CA PHE A 64 6.80 -5.60 2.55
C PHE A 64 8.23 -5.19 2.82
N TYR A 65 8.95 -6.00 3.60
CA TYR A 65 10.33 -5.73 3.95
C TYR A 65 11.19 -5.68 2.69
N GLN A 66 10.97 -6.63 1.79
CA GLN A 66 11.66 -6.68 0.49
C GLN A 66 11.37 -5.46 -0.39
N VAL A 67 10.17 -4.87 -0.35
CA VAL A 67 9.92 -3.60 -1.06
C VAL A 67 10.76 -2.47 -0.48
N PHE A 68 10.88 -2.39 0.84
CA PHE A 68 11.72 -1.38 1.48
C PHE A 68 13.19 -1.61 1.18
N ASP A 69 13.68 -2.84 1.34
CA ASP A 69 15.05 -3.22 1.03
C ASP A 69 15.38 -2.92 -0.45
N SER A 70 14.45 -3.22 -1.36
CA SER A 70 14.62 -2.93 -2.79
C SER A 70 14.85 -1.44 -3.08
N ILE A 71 14.29 -0.52 -2.28
CA ILE A 71 14.52 0.93 -2.41
C ILE A 71 15.97 1.27 -2.06
N PHE A 72 16.56 0.61 -1.06
CA PHE A 72 17.95 0.81 -0.67
C PHE A 72 18.93 0.18 -1.68
N GLU A 73 18.54 -0.93 -2.31
CA GLU A 73 19.35 -1.64 -3.30
C GLU A 73 19.48 -0.90 -4.65
N GLN A 74 18.60 0.06 -4.96
CA GLN A 74 18.66 0.80 -6.23
C GLN A 74 19.86 1.76 -6.37
N GLY A 75 20.63 2.02 -5.30
CA GLY A 75 21.75 2.96 -5.33
C GLY A 75 21.34 4.43 -5.52
N PHE A 76 20.11 4.78 -5.14
CA PHE A 76 19.61 6.16 -5.24
C PHE A 76 20.33 7.13 -4.30
N ASP A 77 20.42 8.39 -4.71
CA ASP A 77 20.81 9.48 -3.82
C ASP A 77 19.81 9.65 -2.67
N ILE A 78 20.24 10.33 -1.61
CA ILE A 78 19.44 10.49 -0.38
C ILE A 78 18.07 11.13 -0.66
N LYS A 79 17.97 12.11 -1.57
CA LYS A 79 16.71 12.79 -1.87
C LYS A 79 15.75 11.87 -2.61
N THR A 80 16.24 11.18 -3.64
CA THR A 80 15.43 10.22 -4.42
C THR A 80 14.97 9.06 -3.55
N ARG A 81 15.87 8.52 -2.71
CA ARG A 81 15.55 7.49 -1.74
C ARG A 81 14.45 7.93 -0.77
N ASN A 82 14.59 9.10 -0.16
CA ASN A 82 13.59 9.64 0.76
C ASN A 82 12.23 9.86 0.07
N ASN A 83 12.23 10.25 -1.21
CA ASN A 83 11.01 10.37 -1.99
C ASN A 83 10.32 9.00 -2.19
N TYR A 84 11.07 7.94 -2.49
CA TYR A 84 10.50 6.59 -2.60
C TYR A 84 10.03 6.01 -1.27
N LEU A 85 10.73 6.29 -0.17
CA LEU A 85 10.26 5.93 1.18
C LEU A 85 8.94 6.67 1.53
N LEU A 86 8.81 7.92 1.10
CA LEU A 86 7.57 8.68 1.23
C LEU A 86 6.46 8.09 0.35
N ILE A 87 6.75 7.69 -0.88
CA ILE A 87 5.80 7.00 -1.77
C ILE A 87 5.33 5.69 -1.12
N ALA A 88 6.24 4.88 -0.58
CA ALA A 88 5.90 3.62 0.09
C ALA A 88 4.98 3.87 1.30
N SER A 89 5.31 4.85 2.13
CA SER A 89 4.50 5.24 3.29
C SER A 89 3.11 5.74 2.89
N ALA A 90 3.03 6.55 1.82
CA ALA A 90 1.78 7.06 1.29
C ALA A 90 0.93 5.93 0.68
N MET A 91 1.54 4.99 -0.04
CA MET A 91 0.86 3.83 -0.60
C MET A 91 0.16 3.02 0.48
N ILE A 92 0.86 2.71 1.58
CA ILE A 92 0.26 1.99 2.74
C ILE A 92 -0.99 2.70 3.22
N TYR A 93 -0.87 4.00 3.48
CA TYR A 93 -1.96 4.79 4.02
C TYR A 93 -3.17 4.85 3.08
N TYR A 94 -2.96 5.17 1.80
CA TYR A 94 -4.06 5.33 0.85
C TYR A 94 -4.70 4.01 0.44
N VAL A 95 -3.95 2.91 0.39
CA VAL A 95 -4.51 1.56 0.20
C VAL A 95 -5.37 1.19 1.41
N TRP A 96 -4.87 1.36 2.64
CA TRP A 96 -5.64 1.11 3.85
C TRP A 96 -6.91 1.97 3.92
N ARG A 97 -6.80 3.25 3.56
CA ARG A 97 -7.94 4.17 3.51
C ARG A 97 -8.98 3.74 2.49
N ALA A 98 -8.56 3.47 1.25
CA ALA A 98 -9.46 2.99 0.20
C ALA A 98 -10.14 1.66 0.58
N ARG A 99 -9.42 0.77 1.28
CA ARG A 99 -9.99 -0.46 1.85
C ARG A 99 -11.10 -0.13 2.85
N ASN A 100 -10.85 0.79 3.78
CA ASN A 100 -11.84 1.15 4.80
C ASN A 100 -13.05 1.84 4.19
N ASP A 101 -12.83 2.73 3.22
CA ASP A 101 -13.90 3.44 2.52
C ASP A 101 -14.80 2.46 1.73
N ARG A 102 -14.22 1.42 1.13
CA ARG A 102 -15.00 0.34 0.49
C ARG A 102 -15.80 -0.48 1.48
N ARG A 103 -15.24 -0.76 2.66
CA ARG A 103 -15.88 -1.63 3.65
C ARG A 103 -16.95 -0.92 4.49
N PHE A 104 -16.72 0.33 4.85
CA PHE A 104 -17.57 1.07 5.80
C PHE A 104 -18.18 2.35 5.22
N GLY A 105 -17.54 2.95 4.21
CA GLY A 105 -17.96 4.24 3.63
C GLY A 105 -18.68 4.15 2.29
N ASN A 106 -18.97 2.93 1.82
CA ASN A 106 -19.61 2.62 0.52
C ASN A 106 -18.99 3.37 -0.69
N THR A 107 -17.70 3.72 -0.61
CA THR A 107 -17.00 4.48 -1.64
C THR A 107 -15.95 3.60 -2.31
N ILE A 108 -16.03 3.47 -3.64
CA ILE A 108 -15.15 2.59 -4.41
C ILE A 108 -14.23 3.44 -5.29
N ASP A 109 -13.03 3.70 -4.77
CA ASP A 109 -11.97 4.31 -5.58
C ASP A 109 -11.39 3.31 -6.59
N SER A 110 -11.14 3.76 -7.82
CA SER A 110 -10.39 3.00 -8.83
C SER A 110 -8.88 2.99 -8.53
N LYS A 111 -8.14 2.07 -9.18
CA LYS A 111 -6.66 2.00 -9.08
C LYS A 111 -6.03 3.35 -9.45
N ALA A 112 -6.54 3.98 -10.52
CA ALA A 112 -6.07 5.27 -11.00
C ALA A 112 -6.30 6.37 -9.96
N THR A 113 -7.47 6.39 -9.32
CA THR A 113 -7.80 7.36 -8.27
C THR A 113 -6.86 7.23 -7.07
N ILE A 114 -6.59 6.01 -6.61
CA ILE A 114 -5.69 5.75 -5.49
C ILE A 114 -4.27 6.22 -5.82
N ILE A 115 -3.76 5.89 -7.01
CA ILE A 115 -2.43 6.34 -7.48
C ILE A 115 -2.36 7.86 -7.58
N ALA A 116 -3.40 8.52 -8.09
CA ALA A 116 -3.46 9.98 -8.17
C ALA A 116 -3.43 10.63 -6.78
N LYS A 117 -4.18 10.08 -5.80
CA LYS A 117 -4.16 10.53 -4.40
C LYS A 117 -2.77 10.39 -3.79
N ILE A 118 -2.09 9.26 -4.02
CA ILE A 118 -0.71 9.01 -3.56
C ILE A 118 0.25 10.04 -4.17
N LYS A 119 0.28 10.17 -5.51
CA LYS A 119 1.16 11.10 -6.21
C LYS A 119 0.96 12.55 -5.76
N LYS A 120 -0.30 12.98 -5.63
CA LYS A 120 -0.65 14.32 -5.14
C LYS A 120 -0.14 14.55 -3.72
N ALA A 121 -0.32 13.60 -2.82
CA ALA A 121 0.14 13.71 -1.44
C ALA A 121 1.66 13.78 -1.33
N VAL A 122 2.37 12.93 -2.09
CA VAL A 122 3.83 12.93 -2.17
C VAL A 122 4.34 14.26 -2.71
N LEU A 123 3.77 14.76 -3.81
CA LEU A 123 4.14 16.05 -4.40
C LEU A 123 3.99 17.21 -3.41
N ILE A 124 2.82 17.33 -2.76
CA ILE A 124 2.56 18.39 -1.78
C ILE A 124 3.56 18.33 -0.63
N LYS A 125 3.90 17.12 -0.16
CA LYS A 125 4.81 16.94 0.96
C LYS A 125 6.28 17.18 0.56
N ALA A 126 6.68 16.76 -0.63
CA ALA A 126 8.00 17.02 -1.19
C ALA A 126 8.24 18.52 -1.45
N LEU A 127 7.21 19.26 -1.89
CA LEU A 127 7.28 20.72 -2.03
C LEU A 127 7.50 21.42 -0.68
N ARG A 128 6.90 20.92 0.40
CA ARG A 128 7.08 21.45 1.76
C ARG A 128 8.46 21.16 2.36
N TRP A 129 9.19 20.17 1.85
CA TRP A 129 10.55 19.86 2.31
C TRP A 129 11.63 20.81 1.78
N LYS A 130 11.33 21.64 0.77
CA LYS A 130 12.27 22.63 0.24
C LYS A 130 12.33 23.93 1.07
N LYS A 131 11.93 23.90 2.35
CA LYS A 131 12.03 25.02 3.28
C LYS A 131 13.07 24.75 4.34
#